data_AF-A0A4S4C4X1-F1
#
_entry.id   AF-A0A4S4C4X1-F1
#
_cell.length_a   1.000
_cell.length_b   1.000
_cell.length_c   1.000
_cell.angle_alpha   90.00
_cell.angle_beta   90.00
_cell.angle_gamma   90.00
#
_symmetry.space_group_name_H-M   'P 1'
#
loop_
_entity.id
_entity.type
_entity.pdbx_description
1 polymer ?
#
loop_
_entity_poly.entity_id
_entity_poly.type
_entity_poly.pdbx_seq_one_letter_code
_entity_poly.pdbx_strand_id
1 'polypeptide(L)'
;MEGIFFYWFMWLAWIVSTFLMKKGKMRLMMSFFILFTIVISKFYMEIGQFNIRVSLLLFLCMGYYLVVKQKGRKTFIFYMSSFTLTFAYSGILLFRIYDPVWFVFDYRLIISIIISLLAIYLVKQTIQKYALYIISVCQGEFIYCFIMGEFHNGLIIGTSAFLDIVVIGCSIIYLWSITQHIILLIEQSIQKPAKGEARLK
;
A
#
# COMPACT_ATOMS: atom_id res chain seq x y z
N MET A 1 -1.27 0.73 -20.46
CA MET A 1 -2.69 0.98 -20.14
C MET A 1 -2.81 1.20 -18.65
N GLU A 2 -3.57 2.20 -18.23
CA GLU A 2 -3.78 2.48 -16.81
C GLU A 2 -4.65 1.40 -16.15
N GLY A 3 -4.29 0.97 -14.94
CA GLY A 3 -5.03 -0.04 -14.18
C GLY A 3 -4.63 -1.50 -14.47
N ILE A 4 -3.67 -1.74 -15.38
CA ILE A 4 -3.26 -3.11 -15.75
C ILE A 4 -2.59 -3.83 -14.57
N PHE A 5 -1.75 -3.12 -13.81
CA PHE A 5 -1.04 -3.71 -12.67
C PHE A 5 -2.02 -4.06 -11.56
N PHE A 6 -2.98 -3.18 -11.28
CA PHE A 6 -4.03 -3.43 -10.31
C PHE A 6 -4.75 -4.76 -10.57
N TYR A 7 -5.28 -4.97 -11.77
CA TYR A 7 -6.01 -6.21 -12.07
C TYR A 7 -5.09 -7.42 -12.03
N TRP A 8 -3.88 -7.32 -12.58
CA TRP A 8 -2.96 -8.45 -12.63
C TRP A 8 -2.56 -8.94 -11.24
N PHE A 9 -2.18 -8.02 -10.36
CA PHE A 9 -1.83 -8.35 -8.97
C PHE A 9 -3.05 -8.77 -8.13
N MET A 10 -4.23 -8.17 -8.34
CA MET A 10 -5.44 -8.59 -7.62
C MET A 10 -5.86 -10.00 -8.02
N TRP A 11 -5.80 -10.35 -9.30
CA TRP A 11 -6.05 -11.74 -9.75
C TRP A 11 -5.01 -12.71 -9.22
N LEU A 12 -3.72 -12.34 -9.22
CA LEU A 12 -2.67 -13.16 -8.63
C LEU A 12 -2.92 -13.38 -7.13
N ALA A 13 -3.24 -12.31 -6.38
CA ALA A 13 -3.57 -12.39 -4.96
C ALA A 13 -4.79 -13.29 -4.71
N TRP A 14 -5.79 -13.25 -5.59
CA TRP A 14 -6.96 -14.13 -5.52
C TRP A 14 -6.58 -15.60 -5.76
N ILE A 15 -5.75 -15.90 -6.76
CA ILE A 15 -5.25 -17.27 -7.02
C ILE A 15 -4.48 -17.79 -5.80
N VAL A 16 -3.58 -16.96 -5.23
CA VAL A 16 -2.83 -17.33 -4.03
C VAL A 16 -3.76 -17.57 -2.85
N SER A 17 -4.76 -16.72 -2.64
CA SER A 17 -5.72 -16.86 -1.54
C SER A 17 -6.55 -18.14 -1.68
N THR A 18 -7.01 -18.48 -2.88
CA THR A 18 -7.93 -19.60 -3.10
C THR A 18 -7.23 -20.96 -3.16
N PHE A 19 -6.08 -21.04 -3.83
CA PHE A 19 -5.38 -22.31 -4.10
C PHE A 19 -4.25 -22.63 -3.13
N LEU A 20 -3.44 -21.64 -2.71
CA LEU A 20 -2.25 -21.89 -1.88
C LEU A 20 -2.55 -21.86 -0.38
N MET A 21 -3.60 -21.15 0.05
CA MET A 21 -3.89 -20.95 1.47
C MET A 21 -4.72 -22.10 2.07
N LYS A 22 -4.34 -22.56 3.28
CA LYS A 22 -5.08 -23.60 4.01
C LYS A 22 -6.54 -23.18 4.26
N LYS A 23 -7.46 -24.15 4.23
CA LYS A 23 -8.90 -23.92 4.47
C LYS A 23 -9.09 -23.25 5.84
N GLY A 24 -9.70 -22.06 5.86
CA GLY A 24 -9.96 -21.32 7.10
C GLY A 24 -10.77 -20.04 6.88
N LYS A 25 -11.24 -19.42 7.96
CA LYS A 25 -12.04 -18.18 7.94
C LYS A 25 -11.28 -17.00 7.30
N MET A 26 -9.98 -16.91 7.56
CA MET A 26 -9.10 -15.87 6.99
C MET A 26 -9.05 -15.93 5.46
N ARG A 27 -9.08 -17.15 4.89
CA ARG A 27 -9.07 -17.36 3.43
C ARG A 27 -10.30 -16.77 2.77
N LEU A 28 -11.47 -17.10 3.30
CA LEU A 28 -12.75 -16.60 2.78
C LEU A 28 -12.81 -15.08 2.87
N MET A 29 -12.37 -14.51 4.00
CA MET A 29 -12.36 -13.06 4.19
C MET A 29 -11.43 -12.36 3.18
N MET A 30 -10.22 -12.89 2.93
CA MET A 30 -9.29 -12.33 1.95
C MET A 30 -9.80 -12.46 0.51
N SER A 31 -10.27 -13.64 0.11
CA SER A 31 -10.79 -13.87 -1.24
C SER A 31 -12.02 -12.99 -1.52
N PHE A 32 -12.93 -12.87 -0.55
CA PHE A 32 -14.08 -11.96 -0.66
C PHE A 32 -13.63 -10.51 -0.78
N PHE A 33 -12.70 -10.06 0.07
CA PHE A 33 -12.18 -8.69 0.02
C PHE A 33 -11.54 -8.34 -1.32
N ILE A 34 -10.73 -9.24 -1.89
CA ILE A 34 -10.09 -9.04 -3.20
C ILE A 34 -11.15 -8.90 -4.30
N LEU A 35 -12.09 -9.85 -4.39
CA LEU A 35 -13.16 -9.80 -5.40
C LEU A 35 -14.04 -8.55 -5.24
N PHE A 36 -14.40 -8.22 -4.00
CA PHE A 36 -15.18 -7.04 -3.69
C PHE A 36 -14.46 -5.76 -4.12
N THR A 37 -13.14 -5.68 -3.92
CA THR A 37 -12.31 -4.55 -4.36
C THR A 37 -12.27 -4.43 -5.89
N ILE A 38 -12.18 -5.55 -6.62
CA ILE A 38 -12.22 -5.57 -8.10
C ILE A 38 -13.58 -5.08 -8.63
N VAL A 39 -14.68 -5.44 -7.97
CA VAL A 39 -16.02 -4.98 -8.38
C VAL A 39 -16.17 -3.49 -8.09
N ILE A 40 -15.76 -3.05 -6.89
CA ILE A 40 -15.86 -1.65 -6.46
C ILE A 40 -14.97 -0.70 -7.27
N SER A 41 -13.84 -1.18 -7.82
CA SER A 41 -12.93 -0.32 -8.59
C SER A 41 -13.53 0.28 -9.86
N LYS A 42 -14.69 -0.21 -10.30
CA LYS A 42 -15.45 0.31 -11.45
C LYS A 42 -16.47 1.38 -11.08
N PHE A 43 -16.79 1.55 -9.80
CA PHE A 43 -17.79 2.50 -9.33
C PHE A 43 -17.17 3.84 -8.98
N TYR A 44 -17.85 4.90 -9.42
CA TYR A 44 -17.53 6.29 -9.11
C TYR A 44 -18.71 6.92 -8.36
N MET A 45 -18.39 7.82 -7.45
CA MET A 45 -19.34 8.62 -6.70
C MET A 45 -19.07 10.08 -7.03
N GLU A 46 -20.06 10.78 -7.57
CA GLU A 46 -19.96 12.20 -7.87
C GLU A 46 -20.29 13.00 -6.61
N ILE A 47 -19.35 13.81 -6.13
CA ILE A 47 -19.54 14.73 -5.01
C ILE A 47 -19.21 16.14 -5.51
N GLY A 48 -20.26 16.91 -5.83
CA GLY A 48 -20.12 18.26 -6.36
C GLY A 48 -19.43 18.26 -7.73
N GLN A 49 -18.23 18.84 -7.79
CA GLN A 49 -17.41 18.90 -9.02
C GLN A 49 -16.36 17.78 -9.11
N PHE A 50 -16.27 16.90 -8.11
CA PHE A 50 -15.27 15.84 -8.02
C PHE A 50 -15.90 14.46 -8.22
N ASN A 51 -15.24 13.62 -9.02
CA ASN A 51 -15.62 12.23 -9.20
C ASN A 51 -14.70 11.33 -8.38
N ILE A 52 -15.19 10.84 -7.24
CA ILE A 52 -14.39 10.03 -6.32
C ILE A 52 -14.62 8.55 -6.62
N ARG A 53 -13.53 7.80 -6.85
CA ARG A 53 -13.63 6.35 -7.00
C ARG A 53 -13.89 5.69 -5.64
N VAL A 54 -14.91 4.83 -5.59
CA VAL A 54 -15.34 4.18 -4.33
C VAL A 54 -14.24 3.28 -3.75
N SER A 55 -13.39 2.69 -4.59
CA SER A 55 -12.25 1.88 -4.13
C SER A 55 -11.25 2.66 -3.29
N LEU A 56 -11.09 3.97 -3.52
CA LEU A 56 -10.21 4.81 -2.73
C LEU A 56 -10.71 4.92 -1.28
N LEU A 57 -12.03 5.13 -1.09
CA LEU A 57 -12.64 5.15 0.24
C LEU A 57 -12.49 3.79 0.94
N LEU A 58 -12.64 2.69 0.21
CA LEU A 58 -12.44 1.35 0.75
C LEU A 58 -11.00 1.14 1.24
N PHE A 59 -9.99 1.53 0.46
CA PHE A 59 -8.58 1.45 0.88
C PHE A 59 -8.29 2.35 2.09
N LEU A 60 -8.83 3.56 2.12
CA LEU A 60 -8.69 4.47 3.24
C LEU A 60 -9.28 3.86 4.53
N CYS A 61 -10.51 3.33 4.47
CA CYS A 61 -11.14 2.64 5.58
C CYS A 61 -10.32 1.42 6.05
N MET A 62 -9.77 0.65 5.11
CA MET A 62 -8.88 -0.47 5.42
C MET A 62 -7.62 -0.01 6.16
N GLY A 63 -7.00 1.08 5.70
CA GLY A 63 -5.85 1.70 6.34
C GLY A 63 -6.14 2.06 7.80
N TYR A 64 -7.21 2.80 8.05
CA TYR A 64 -7.61 3.16 9.42
C TYR A 64 -7.96 1.95 10.28
N TYR A 65 -8.65 0.95 9.73
CA TYR A 65 -8.94 -0.29 10.45
C TYR A 65 -7.66 -1.00 10.92
N LEU A 66 -6.63 -1.05 10.07
CA LEU A 66 -5.33 -1.64 10.43
C LEU A 66 -4.62 -0.85 11.54
N VAL A 67 -4.75 0.48 11.55
CA VAL A 67 -4.20 1.33 12.62
C VAL A 67 -4.94 1.10 13.94
N VAL A 68 -6.28 1.09 13.93
CA VAL A 68 -7.08 0.92 15.17
C VAL A 68 -6.85 -0.46 15.80
N LYS A 69 -6.68 -1.50 14.97
CA LYS A 69 -6.38 -2.85 15.45
C LYS A 69 -5.01 -2.93 16.16
N GLN A 70 -4.11 -2.01 15.85
CA GLN A 70 -2.81 -1.89 16.49
C GLN A 70 -2.93 -1.04 17.78
N LYS A 71 -2.98 -1.70 18.95
CA LYS A 71 -2.95 -1.04 20.27
C LYS A 71 -1.54 -0.50 20.63
N GLY A 72 -0.92 0.29 19.76
CA GLY A 72 0.43 0.81 19.96
C GLY A 72 0.47 2.15 20.67
N ARG A 73 1.32 2.28 21.71
CA ARG A 73 1.58 3.55 22.45
C ARG A 73 2.30 4.64 21.63
N LYS A 74 2.64 4.38 20.36
CA LYS A 74 3.43 5.27 19.47
C LYS A 74 2.57 5.95 18.39
N THR A 75 1.30 6.21 18.69
CA THR A 75 0.32 6.77 17.77
C THR A 75 0.74 8.13 17.19
N PHE A 76 1.38 8.99 18.00
CA PHE A 76 1.83 10.31 17.54
C PHE A 76 2.92 10.23 16.45
N ILE A 77 3.94 9.38 16.63
CA ILE A 77 5.02 9.18 15.65
C ILE A 77 4.44 8.61 14.35
N PHE A 78 3.46 7.71 14.46
CA PHE A 78 2.76 7.16 13.30
C PHE A 78 2.00 8.24 12.51
N TYR A 79 1.28 9.14 13.20
CA TYR A 79 0.59 10.24 12.52
C TYR A 79 1.56 11.20 11.83
N MET A 80 2.64 11.62 12.50
CA MET A 80 3.67 12.47 11.88
C MET A 80 4.30 11.80 10.67
N SER A 81 4.62 10.50 10.79
CA SER A 81 5.10 9.68 9.68
C SER A 81 4.11 9.64 8.51
N SER A 82 2.82 9.50 8.81
CA SER A 82 1.75 9.46 7.81
C SER A 82 1.65 10.78 7.08
N PHE A 83 1.67 11.91 7.79
CA PHE A 83 1.64 13.25 7.19
C PHE A 83 2.86 13.49 6.31
N THR A 84 4.06 13.15 6.77
CA THR A 84 5.28 13.31 5.97
C THR A 84 5.19 12.52 4.66
N LEU A 85 4.73 11.26 4.70
CA LEU A 85 4.55 10.47 3.47
C LEU A 85 3.43 11.01 2.59
N THR A 86 2.33 11.49 3.18
CA THR A 86 1.21 12.10 2.46
C THR A 86 1.70 13.32 1.66
N PHE A 87 2.48 14.21 2.29
CA PHE A 87 3.07 15.35 1.60
C PHE A 87 4.09 14.93 0.56
N ALA A 88 4.96 13.95 0.86
CA ALA A 88 5.91 13.42 -0.10
C ALA A 88 5.21 12.85 -1.34
N TYR A 89 4.13 12.09 -1.18
CA TYR A 89 3.34 11.56 -2.28
C TYR A 89 2.73 12.67 -3.14
N SER A 90 2.01 13.61 -2.51
CA SER A 90 1.38 14.71 -3.24
C SER A 90 2.42 15.60 -3.94
N GLY A 91 3.56 15.84 -3.29
CA GLY A 91 4.67 16.63 -3.82
C GLY A 91 5.30 15.98 -5.05
N ILE A 92 5.49 14.66 -5.05
CA ILE A 92 5.99 13.93 -6.23
C ILE A 92 4.96 13.97 -7.39
N LEU A 93 3.66 13.85 -7.09
CA LEU A 93 2.62 13.99 -8.11
C LEU A 93 2.57 15.40 -8.70
N LEU A 94 2.73 16.44 -7.88
CA LEU A 94 2.81 17.81 -8.37
C LEU A 94 4.09 18.03 -9.19
N PHE A 95 5.23 17.53 -8.71
CA PHE A 95 6.50 17.61 -9.41
C PHE A 95 6.44 17.01 -10.83
N ARG A 96 5.69 15.91 -10.99
CA ARG A 96 5.41 15.30 -12.30
C ARG A 96 4.77 16.25 -13.31
N ILE A 97 3.94 17.18 -12.86
CA ILE A 97 3.29 18.15 -13.74
C ILE A 97 4.26 19.23 -14.19
N TYR A 98 5.19 19.63 -13.32
CA TYR A 98 6.18 20.67 -13.62
C TYR A 98 7.32 20.18 -14.50
N ASP A 99 7.90 19.01 -14.21
CA ASP A 99 9.03 18.46 -14.96
C ASP A 99 8.85 16.96 -15.25
N PRO A 100 8.33 16.60 -16.43
CA PRO A 100 8.10 15.21 -16.80
C PRO A 100 9.39 14.45 -17.16
N VAL A 101 10.53 15.13 -17.33
CA VAL A 101 11.78 14.51 -17.81
C VAL A 101 12.33 13.50 -16.81
N TRP A 102 12.08 13.70 -15.51
CA TRP A 102 12.46 12.75 -14.46
C TRP A 102 11.71 11.40 -14.54
N PHE A 103 10.59 11.35 -15.27
CA PHE A 103 9.72 10.19 -15.40
C PHE A 103 9.88 9.49 -16.75
N VAL A 104 11.13 9.29 -17.20
CA VAL A 104 11.44 8.47 -18.40
C VAL A 104 10.90 7.03 -18.25
N PHE A 105 10.87 6.52 -17.01
CA PHE A 105 10.23 5.26 -16.64
C PHE A 105 8.80 5.49 -16.11
N ASP A 106 7.97 4.43 -16.13
CA ASP A 106 6.58 4.47 -15.67
C ASP A 106 6.48 5.07 -14.25
N TYR A 107 5.93 6.30 -14.16
CA TYR A 107 5.86 7.08 -12.93
C TYR A 107 5.16 6.32 -11.80
N ARG A 108 4.22 5.42 -12.13
CA ARG A 108 3.52 4.58 -11.15
C ARG A 108 4.51 3.71 -10.37
N LEU A 109 5.51 3.14 -11.05
CA LEU A 109 6.54 2.33 -10.41
C LEU A 109 7.44 3.19 -9.52
N ILE A 110 7.91 4.33 -10.04
CA ILE A 110 8.81 5.23 -9.31
C ILE A 110 8.17 5.69 -8.01
N ILE A 111 6.95 6.22 -8.08
CA ILE A 111 6.22 6.71 -6.90
C ILE A 111 5.97 5.58 -5.90
N SER A 112 5.54 4.40 -6.39
CA SER A 112 5.30 3.24 -5.53
C SER A 112 6.56 2.79 -4.81
N ILE A 113 7.69 2.75 -5.50
CA ILE A 113 8.99 2.35 -4.94
C ILE A 113 9.42 3.36 -3.87
N ILE A 114 9.43 4.65 -4.19
CA ILE A 114 9.88 5.69 -3.25
C ILE A 114 9.04 5.68 -1.97
N ILE A 115 7.71 5.70 -2.09
CA ILE A 115 6.82 5.79 -0.93
C ILE A 115 6.80 4.49 -0.12
N SER A 116 6.88 3.32 -0.79
CA SER A 116 6.97 2.04 -0.07
C SER A 116 8.30 1.89 0.68
N LEU A 117 9.42 2.33 0.10
CA LEU A 117 10.73 2.35 0.78
C LEU A 117 10.71 3.26 2.01
N LEU A 118 10.14 4.46 1.88
CA LEU A 118 9.96 5.38 3.01
C LEU A 118 9.08 4.76 4.11
N ALA A 119 7.98 4.10 3.74
CA ALA A 119 7.12 3.40 4.70
C ALA A 119 7.85 2.26 5.44
N ILE A 120 8.68 1.50 4.72
CA ILE A 120 9.50 0.42 5.28
C ILE A 120 10.52 0.96 6.28
N TYR A 121 11.11 2.12 6.00
CA TYR A 121 12.13 2.74 6.85
C TYR A 121 11.53 3.37 8.12
N LEU A 122 10.40 4.07 7.99
CA LEU A 122 9.78 4.80 9.11
C LEU A 122 9.19 3.86 10.17
N VAL A 123 8.70 2.68 9.77
CA VAL A 123 7.95 1.80 10.67
C VAL A 123 8.49 0.38 10.67
N LYS A 124 8.69 -0.19 11.86
CA LYS A 124 9.24 -1.55 12.00
C LYS A 124 8.18 -2.65 11.77
N GLN A 125 6.98 -2.49 12.31
CA GLN A 125 5.97 -3.55 12.25
C GLN A 125 5.34 -3.67 10.86
N THR A 126 5.26 -4.89 10.34
CA THR A 126 4.73 -5.19 9.00
C THR A 126 3.32 -4.64 8.78
N ILE A 127 2.40 -4.86 9.71
CA ILE A 127 1.00 -4.38 9.59
C ILE A 127 0.94 -2.85 9.56
N GLN A 128 1.78 -2.18 10.37
CA GLN A 128 1.82 -0.72 10.40
C GLN A 128 2.45 -0.15 9.10
N LYS A 129 3.39 -0.86 8.45
CA LYS A 129 3.93 -0.44 7.14
C LYS A 129 2.83 -0.37 6.08
N TYR A 130 1.98 -1.40 6.01
CA TYR A 130 0.82 -1.39 5.10
C TYR A 130 -0.16 -0.28 5.44
N ALA A 131 -0.51 -0.12 6.71
CA ALA A 131 -1.43 0.91 7.15
C ALA A 131 -0.92 2.31 6.82
N LEU A 132 0.36 2.58 7.12
CA LEU A 132 1.03 3.84 6.82
C LEU A 132 1.01 4.12 5.32
N TYR A 133 1.44 3.16 4.52
CA TYR A 133 1.48 3.29 3.07
C TYR A 133 0.10 3.59 2.49
N ILE A 134 -0.91 2.78 2.82
CA ILE A 134 -2.26 2.93 2.26
C ILE A 134 -2.88 4.28 2.65
N ILE A 135 -2.78 4.66 3.93
CA ILE A 135 -3.32 5.96 4.40
C ILE A 135 -2.63 7.10 3.69
N SER A 136 -1.30 7.08 3.60
CA SER A 136 -0.55 8.18 3.00
C SER A 136 -0.80 8.36 1.52
N VAL A 137 -0.90 7.28 0.75
CA VAL A 137 -1.22 7.37 -0.69
C VAL A 137 -2.67 7.86 -0.89
N CYS A 138 -3.64 7.36 -0.10
CA CYS A 138 -5.03 7.81 -0.20
C CYS A 138 -5.18 9.29 0.18
N GLN A 139 -4.60 9.72 1.30
CA GLN A 139 -4.64 11.12 1.72
C GLN A 139 -3.86 12.02 0.76
N GLY A 140 -2.74 11.53 0.22
CA GLY A 140 -1.93 12.28 -0.72
C GLY A 140 -2.64 12.51 -2.05
N GLU A 141 -3.41 11.53 -2.54
CA GLU A 141 -4.32 11.70 -3.68
C GLU A 141 -5.38 12.77 -3.42
N PHE A 142 -5.97 12.79 -2.22
CA PHE A 142 -6.93 13.84 -1.86
C PHE A 142 -6.29 15.23 -1.89
N ILE A 143 -5.09 15.39 -1.30
CA ILE A 143 -4.38 16.67 -1.30
C ILE A 143 -4.03 17.09 -2.73
N TYR A 144 -3.53 16.16 -3.54
CA TYR A 144 -3.21 16.42 -4.94
C TYR A 144 -4.44 16.87 -5.74
N CYS A 145 -5.56 16.14 -5.63
CA CYS A 145 -6.79 16.49 -6.34
C CYS A 145 -7.40 17.79 -5.83
N PHE A 146 -7.27 18.09 -4.54
CA PHE A 146 -7.72 19.36 -3.97
C PHE A 146 -6.95 20.54 -4.55
N ILE A 147 -5.61 20.43 -4.65
CA ILE A 147 -4.76 21.47 -5.24
C ILE A 147 -5.07 21.64 -6.74
N MET A 148 -5.27 20.54 -7.46
CA MET A 148 -5.59 20.58 -8.90
C MET A 148 -7.03 21.01 -9.20
N GLY A 149 -7.95 20.84 -8.25
CA GLY A 149 -9.36 21.25 -8.36
C GLY A 149 -9.55 22.74 -8.59
N GLU A 150 -8.62 23.57 -8.12
CA GLU A 150 -8.60 25.01 -8.41
C GLU A 150 -8.36 25.32 -9.90
N PHE A 151 -7.74 24.40 -10.64
CA PHE A 151 -7.35 24.60 -12.03
C PHE A 151 -8.23 23.87 -13.04
N HIS A 152 -8.88 22.76 -12.65
CA HIS A 152 -9.66 21.91 -13.55
C HIS A 152 -10.96 21.40 -12.90
N ASN A 153 -12.09 21.60 -13.59
CA ASN A 153 -13.38 21.03 -13.19
C ASN A 153 -13.50 19.56 -13.64
N GLY A 154 -14.11 18.71 -12.81
CA GLY A 154 -14.40 17.31 -13.16
C GLY A 154 -13.24 16.33 -12.93
N LEU A 155 -12.30 16.66 -12.04
CA LEU A 155 -11.18 15.78 -11.71
C LEU A 155 -11.66 14.48 -11.05
N ILE A 156 -11.05 13.37 -11.48
CA ILE A 156 -11.32 12.03 -10.96
C ILE A 156 -10.32 11.74 -9.84
N ILE A 157 -10.83 11.68 -8.60
CA ILE A 157 -10.04 11.33 -7.42
C ILE A 157 -9.91 9.81 -7.34
N GLY A 158 -8.67 9.32 -7.28
CA GLY A 158 -8.39 7.89 -7.32
C GLY A 158 -8.51 7.32 -8.73
N THR A 159 -7.68 7.80 -9.64
CA THR A 159 -7.57 7.30 -11.02
C THR A 159 -7.17 5.81 -11.08
N SER A 160 -7.24 5.20 -12.28
CA SER A 160 -6.72 3.84 -12.51
C SER A 160 -5.24 3.73 -12.16
N ALA A 161 -4.47 4.80 -12.37
CA ALA A 161 -3.07 4.87 -12.01
C ALA A 161 -2.84 4.88 -10.50
N PHE A 162 -3.71 5.51 -9.70
CA PHE A 162 -3.65 5.41 -8.24
C PHE A 162 -3.81 3.97 -7.77
N LEU A 163 -4.74 3.22 -8.36
CA LEU A 163 -4.94 1.81 -8.02
C LEU A 163 -3.70 0.95 -8.32
N ASP A 164 -3.04 1.21 -9.46
CA ASP A 164 -1.76 0.57 -9.76
C ASP A 164 -0.71 0.89 -8.70
N ILE A 165 -0.61 2.16 -8.29
CA ILE A 165 0.36 2.61 -7.29
C ILE A 165 0.14 1.87 -5.96
N VAL A 166 -1.12 1.85 -5.46
CA VAL A 166 -1.46 1.18 -4.20
C VAL A 166 -1.03 -0.28 -4.23
N VAL A 167 -1.34 -0.99 -5.31
CA VAL A 167 -1.07 -2.44 -5.39
C VAL A 167 0.41 -2.73 -5.57
N ILE A 168 1.12 -1.93 -6.39
CA ILE A 168 2.58 -2.06 -6.55
C ILE A 168 3.26 -1.82 -5.19
N GLY A 169 2.92 -0.76 -4.47
CA GLY A 169 3.55 -0.50 -3.18
C GLY A 169 3.22 -1.55 -2.11
N CYS A 170 1.98 -2.06 -2.07
CA CYS A 170 1.66 -3.20 -1.22
C CYS A 170 2.48 -4.45 -1.60
N SER A 171 2.69 -4.72 -2.88
CA SER A 171 3.52 -5.84 -3.33
C SER A 171 4.98 -5.69 -2.90
N ILE A 172 5.54 -4.47 -2.93
CA ILE A 172 6.91 -4.19 -2.46
C ILE A 172 7.03 -4.43 -0.95
N ILE A 173 6.07 -3.95 -0.16
CA ILE A 173 6.04 -4.19 1.29
C ILE A 173 5.91 -5.70 1.60
N TYR A 174 5.15 -6.44 0.78
CA TYR A 174 5.03 -7.88 0.89
C TYR A 174 6.35 -8.60 0.62
N LEU A 175 7.02 -8.26 -0.48
CA LEU A 175 8.35 -8.79 -0.81
C LEU A 175 9.35 -8.49 0.32
N TRP A 176 9.35 -7.27 0.85
CA TRP A 176 10.18 -6.91 2.01
C TRP A 176 9.84 -7.74 3.25
N SER A 177 8.56 -8.02 3.51
CA SER A 177 8.18 -8.87 4.65
C SER A 177 8.68 -10.31 4.48
N ILE A 178 8.66 -10.84 3.26
CA ILE A 178 9.21 -12.18 2.97
C ILE A 178 10.70 -12.22 3.23
N THR A 179 11.47 -11.23 2.74
CA THR A 179 12.92 -11.20 2.96
C THR A 179 13.26 -11.16 4.45
N GLN A 180 12.54 -10.37 5.24
CA GLN A 180 12.69 -10.34 6.70
C GLN A 180 12.42 -11.71 7.34
N HIS A 181 11.36 -12.41 6.92
CA HIS A 181 11.08 -13.76 7.44
C HIS A 181 12.17 -14.78 7.06
N ILE A 182 12.69 -14.73 5.83
CA ILE A 182 13.77 -15.61 5.39
C ILE A 182 15.04 -15.36 6.21
N ILE A 183 15.41 -14.10 6.43
CA ILE A 183 16.59 -13.73 7.24
C ILE A 183 16.46 -14.28 8.66
N LEU A 184 15.29 -14.13 9.29
CA LEU A 184 15.04 -14.66 10.64
C LEU A 184 15.11 -16.19 10.70
N LEU A 185 14.65 -16.90 9.65
CA LEU A 185 14.76 -18.35 9.58
C LEU A 185 16.22 -18.80 9.42
N ILE A 186 17.01 -18.10 8.61
CA ILE A 186 18.44 -18.37 8.43
C ILE A 186 19.19 -18.16 9.76
N GLU A 187 18.92 -17.05 10.46
CA GLU A 187 19.54 -16.74 11.74
C GLU A 187 19.23 -17.83 12.80
N GLN A 188 17.97 -18.28 12.87
CA GLN A 188 17.57 -19.37 13.75
C GLN A 188 18.26 -20.70 13.39
N SER A 189 18.47 -20.97 12.09
CA SER A 189 19.17 -22.18 11.63
C SER A 189 20.66 -22.14 11.98
N ILE A 190 21.29 -20.97 11.98
CA ILE A 190 22.71 -20.79 12.33
C ILE A 190 22.93 -20.84 13.84
N GLN A 191 22.01 -20.33 14.65
CA GLN A 191 22.13 -20.35 16.12
C GLN A 191 21.82 -21.72 16.76
N LYS A 192 21.02 -22.57 16.11
CA LYS A 192 20.70 -23.92 16.60
C LYS A 192 21.93 -24.86 16.75
N PRO A 193 22.88 -24.95 15.80
CA PRO A 193 24.07 -25.79 15.98
C PRO A 193 25.01 -25.30 17.10
N ALA A 194 25.13 -23.97 17.31
CA ALA A 194 26.02 -23.42 18.35
C ALA A 194 25.58 -23.69 19.80
N LYS A 195 24.28 -23.91 20.05
CA LYS A 195 23.77 -24.30 21.40
C LYS A 195 23.82 -25.81 21.67
N GLY A 196 23.99 -26.64 20.64
CA GLY A 196 24.13 -28.09 20.79
C GLY A 196 25.49 -28.48 21.36
N GLU A 197 26.56 -27.81 20.94
CA GLU A 197 27.93 -28.11 21.38
C GLU A 197 28.25 -27.59 22.81
N ALA A 198 27.55 -26.55 23.27
CA ALA A 198 27.75 -26.00 24.62
C ALA A 198 27.11 -26.82 25.76
N ARG A 199 26.30 -27.85 25.43
CA ARG A 199 25.70 -28.78 26.42
C ARG A 199 26.46 -30.10 26.55
N LEU A 200 27.50 -30.32 25.75
CA LEU A 200 28.32 -31.53 25.75
C LEU A 200 29.70 -31.34 26.42
N LYS A 201 29.93 -30.21 27.08
CA LYS A 201 31.11 -29.96 27.92
C LYS A 201 30.72 -29.84 29.38
#